data_AF-A0A844FEI9-F1
#
_entry.id   AF-A0A844FEI9-F1
#
_cell.length_a   1.000
_cell.length_b   1.000
_cell.length_c   1.000
_cell.angle_alpha   90.00
_cell.angle_beta   90.00
_cell.angle_gamma   90.00
#
_symmetry.space_group_name_H-M   'P 1'
#
loop_
_entity.id
_entity.type
_entity.pdbx_description
1 polymer ?
#
loop_
_entity_poly.entity_id
_entity_poly.type
_entity_poly.pdbx_seq_one_letter_code
_entity_poly.pdbx_strand_id
1 'polypeptide(L)'
;MDKNLYECFNNIKLTVREASMLSPLQLAYIGDAVYELFIRTYLLQKNLPVHELHKEAVQYVKAEAQSDIIHSLENMLTEEEKNIVKRGRNSKNHSSPKNASITDYKYATGFEALVGFLYLTNQEKRMFQLFNEIIS
;
A
#
# COMPACT_ATOMS: atom_id res chain seq x y z
N MET A 1 22.58 0.72 18.09
CA MET A 1 23.43 1.42 17.10
C MET A 1 22.54 2.45 16.46
N ASP A 2 22.61 3.68 16.95
CA ASP A 2 21.74 4.78 16.53
C ASP A 2 22.10 5.18 15.10
N LYS A 3 21.48 4.52 14.12
CA LYS A 3 21.38 5.11 12.80
C LYS A 3 20.61 6.42 12.99
N ASN A 4 21.24 7.54 12.64
CA ASN A 4 20.56 8.83 12.66
C ASN A 4 19.29 8.72 11.79
N LEU A 5 18.19 9.30 12.23
CA LEU A 5 16.89 9.23 11.54
C LEU A 5 17.00 9.60 10.04
N TYR A 6 17.91 10.52 9.70
CA TYR A 6 18.23 10.88 8.32
C TYR A 6 18.76 9.70 7.49
N GLU A 7 19.66 8.90 8.05
CA GLU A 7 20.18 7.70 7.39
C GLU A 7 19.10 6.62 7.29
N CYS A 8 18.27 6.45 8.32
CA CYS A 8 17.14 5.52 8.26
C CYS A 8 16.22 5.90 7.10
N PHE A 9 15.84 7.16 6.96
CA PHE A 9 14.90 7.57 5.91
C PHE A 9 15.51 7.45 4.50
N ASN A 10 16.77 7.86 4.32
CA ASN A 10 17.41 7.88 3.00
C ASN A 10 18.00 6.52 2.57
N ASN A 11 18.34 5.64 3.51
CA ASN A 11 18.96 4.34 3.25
C ASN A 11 18.00 3.15 3.41
N ILE A 12 16.70 3.36 3.66
CA ILE A 12 15.70 2.30 3.49
C ILE A 12 15.52 2.06 1.99
N LYS A 13 16.51 1.39 1.40
CA LYS A 13 16.46 0.87 0.03
C LYS A 13 16.93 -0.56 0.12
N LEU A 14 15.96 -1.47 0.05
CA LEU A 14 16.18 -2.89 0.13
C LEU A 14 16.31 -3.44 -1.29
N THR A 15 17.17 -4.43 -1.45
CA THR A 15 17.09 -5.31 -2.61
C THR A 15 15.76 -6.07 -2.60
N VAL A 16 15.31 -6.53 -3.77
CA VAL A 16 14.12 -7.39 -3.90
C VAL A 16 14.18 -8.60 -2.96
N ARG A 17 15.38 -9.16 -2.79
CA ARG A 17 15.63 -10.28 -1.87
C ARG A 17 15.39 -9.89 -0.42
N GLU A 18 15.93 -8.77 0.04
CA GLU A 18 15.76 -8.29 1.41
C GLU A 18 14.30 -7.92 1.70
N ALA A 19 13.65 -7.19 0.79
CA ALA A 19 12.23 -6.84 0.92
C ALA A 19 11.35 -8.11 0.97
N SER A 20 11.68 -9.13 0.19
CA SER A 20 10.96 -10.41 0.20
C SER A 20 11.08 -11.17 1.53
N MET A 21 12.12 -10.91 2.33
CA MET A 21 12.30 -11.51 3.66
C MET A 21 11.47 -10.81 4.76
N LEU A 22 10.99 -9.59 4.51
CA LEU A 22 10.09 -8.93 5.45
C LEU A 22 8.78 -9.70 5.59
N SER A 23 8.21 -9.65 6.79
CA SER A 23 6.87 -10.19 7.00
C SER A 23 5.86 -9.37 6.17
N PRO A 24 4.76 -9.99 5.70
CA PRO A 24 3.78 -9.26 4.91
C PRO A 24 3.16 -8.07 5.67
N LEU A 25 3.07 -8.15 7.00
CA LEU A 25 2.57 -7.05 7.84
C LEU A 25 3.57 -5.90 7.95
N GLN A 26 4.88 -6.15 7.89
CA GLN A 26 5.86 -5.06 7.82
C GLN A 26 5.80 -4.34 6.47
N LEU A 27 5.58 -5.08 5.38
CA LEU A 27 5.36 -4.49 4.07
C LEU A 27 4.07 -3.66 4.05
N ALA A 28 2.96 -4.22 4.56
CA ALA A 28 1.69 -3.52 4.64
C ALA A 28 1.77 -2.26 5.50
N TYR A 29 2.47 -2.32 6.64
CA TYR A 29 2.65 -1.18 7.54
C TYR A 29 3.24 0.06 6.85
N ILE A 30 4.29 -0.10 6.04
CA ILE A 30 4.87 1.03 5.30
C ILE A 30 4.05 1.35 4.04
N GLY A 31 3.45 0.34 3.41
CA GLY A 31 2.65 0.51 2.20
C GLY A 31 1.39 1.34 2.41
N ASP A 32 0.70 1.14 3.54
CA ASP A 32 -0.45 1.95 3.97
C ASP A 32 -0.07 3.44 4.02
N ALA A 33 1.04 3.77 4.70
CA ALA A 33 1.52 5.15 4.81
C ALA A 33 1.89 5.76 3.44
N VAL A 34 2.51 4.97 2.55
CA VAL A 34 2.89 5.41 1.20
C VAL A 34 1.64 5.66 0.33
N TYR A 35 0.66 4.77 0.38
CA TYR A 35 -0.59 4.91 -0.37
C TYR A 35 -1.42 6.11 0.12
N GLU A 36 -1.56 6.27 1.44
CA GLU A 36 -2.22 7.42 2.06
C GLU A 36 -1.57 8.74 1.61
N LEU A 37 -0.23 8.80 1.61
CA LEU A 37 0.51 9.98 1.15
C LEU A 37 0.25 10.27 -0.33
N PHE A 38 0.24 9.24 -1.18
CA PHE A 38 -0.08 9.40 -2.60
C PHE A 38 -1.48 9.97 -2.80
N ILE A 39 -2.51 9.37 -2.20
CA ILE A 39 -3.89 9.82 -2.35
C ILE A 39 -4.06 11.25 -1.82
N ARG A 40 -3.53 11.57 -0.65
CA ARG A 40 -3.60 12.95 -0.13
C ARG A 40 -2.90 13.95 -1.04
N THR A 41 -1.76 13.57 -1.61
CA THR A 41 -1.01 14.42 -2.55
C THR A 41 -1.80 14.68 -3.83
N TYR A 42 -2.44 13.64 -4.38
CA TYR A 42 -3.34 13.76 -5.53
C TYR A 42 -4.54 14.68 -5.21
N LEU A 43 -5.20 14.48 -4.07
CA LEU A 43 -6.39 15.25 -3.69
C LEU A 43 -6.11 16.72 -3.43
N LEU A 44 -4.89 17.08 -2.99
CA LEU A 44 -4.48 18.49 -2.82
C LEU A 44 -4.58 19.30 -4.12
N GLN A 45 -4.62 18.65 -5.29
CA GLN A 45 -4.82 19.32 -6.57
C GLN A 45 -6.26 19.82 -6.78
N LYS A 46 -7.23 19.34 -6.01
CA LYS A 46 -8.67 19.63 -6.20
C LYS A 46 -9.15 20.96 -5.59
N ASN A 47 -8.27 21.75 -4.95
CA ASN A 47 -8.59 23.03 -4.29
C ASN A 47 -9.83 22.97 -3.36
N LEU A 48 -9.90 21.93 -2.54
CA LEU A 48 -10.99 21.69 -1.58
C LEU A 48 -10.56 22.05 -0.15
N PRO A 49 -11.50 22.42 0.73
CA PRO A 49 -11.19 22.58 2.15
C PRO A 49 -10.79 21.23 2.77
N VAL A 50 -9.95 21.27 3.82
CA VAL A 50 -9.33 20.08 4.44
C VAL A 50 -10.35 19.00 4.86
N HIS A 51 -11.54 19.39 5.32
CA HIS A 51 -12.57 18.43 5.73
C HIS A 51 -13.14 17.63 4.56
N GLU A 52 -13.26 18.23 3.37
CA GLU A 52 -13.69 17.51 2.16
C GLU A 52 -12.54 16.66 1.62
N LEU A 53 -11.30 17.14 1.65
CA LEU A 53 -10.12 16.32 1.31
C LEU A 53 -10.04 15.05 2.16
N HIS A 54 -10.31 15.14 3.46
CA HIS A 54 -10.34 13.98 4.35
C HIS A 54 -11.47 13.00 3.98
N LYS A 55 -12.68 13.49 3.70
CA LYS A 55 -13.81 12.66 3.27
C LYS A 55 -13.50 11.93 1.97
N GLU A 56 -12.91 12.62 0.99
CA GLU A 56 -12.48 12.01 -0.26
C GLU A 56 -11.38 10.98 -0.05
N ALA A 57 -10.35 11.29 0.74
CA ALA A 57 -9.26 10.34 1.02
C ALA A 57 -9.78 9.02 1.59
N VAL A 58 -10.72 9.08 2.55
CA VAL A 58 -11.36 7.90 3.15
C VAL A 58 -12.03 6.99 2.11
N GLN A 59 -12.55 7.54 1.00
CA GLN A 59 -13.14 6.72 -0.06
C GLN A 59 -12.12 5.87 -0.81
N TYR A 60 -10.85 6.28 -0.86
CA TYR A 60 -9.77 5.52 -1.48
C TYR A 60 -9.09 4.57 -0.50
N VAL A 61 -8.90 5.01 0.75
CA VAL A 61 -8.03 4.30 1.70
C VAL A 61 -8.77 3.32 2.62
N LYS A 62 -10.10 3.28 2.59
CA LYS A 62 -10.87 2.27 3.33
C LYS A 62 -10.60 0.87 2.77
N ALA A 63 -10.63 -0.16 3.63
CA ALA A 63 -10.30 -1.54 3.26
C ALA A 63 -11.13 -2.09 2.09
N GLU A 64 -12.42 -1.76 2.02
CA GLU A 64 -13.30 -2.11 0.90
C GLU A 64 -12.77 -1.56 -0.44
N ALA A 65 -12.42 -0.27 -0.48
CA ALA A 65 -11.91 0.36 -1.69
C ALA A 65 -10.54 -0.21 -2.09
N GLN A 66 -9.65 -0.45 -1.13
CA GLN A 66 -8.36 -1.10 -1.41
C GLN A 66 -8.53 -2.54 -1.91
N SER A 67 -9.54 -3.27 -1.41
CA SER A 67 -9.91 -4.58 -1.91
C SER A 67 -10.37 -4.50 -3.38
N ASP A 68 -11.25 -3.58 -3.73
CA ASP A 68 -11.72 -3.41 -5.10
C ASP A 68 -10.58 -3.02 -6.05
N ILE A 69 -9.69 -2.13 -5.60
CA ILE A 69 -8.48 -1.71 -6.33
C ILE A 69 -7.59 -2.90 -6.66
N ILE A 70 -7.29 -3.78 -5.71
CA ILE A 70 -6.36 -4.88 -6.01
C ILE A 70 -6.97 -5.90 -6.97
N HIS A 71 -8.30 -6.07 -6.95
CA HIS A 71 -8.99 -6.89 -7.93
C HIS A 71 -8.96 -6.25 -9.33
N SER A 72 -9.12 -4.93 -9.44
CA SER A 72 -9.06 -4.24 -10.74
C SER A 72 -7.66 -4.29 -11.37
N LEU A 73 -6.62 -4.29 -10.54
CA LEU A 73 -5.21 -4.36 -10.97
C LEU A 73 -4.74 -5.78 -11.30
N GLU A 74 -5.48 -6.84 -10.97
CA GLU A 74 -5.00 -8.24 -10.99
C GLU A 74 -4.34 -8.66 -12.31
N ASN A 75 -4.91 -8.26 -13.45
CA ASN A 75 -4.39 -8.59 -14.79
C ASN A 75 -3.13 -7.79 -15.17
N MET A 76 -2.87 -6.68 -14.50
CA MET A 76 -1.69 -5.84 -14.74
C MET A 76 -0.49 -6.31 -13.93
N LEU A 77 -0.71 -7.06 -12.86
CA LEU A 77 0.34 -7.50 -11.95
C LEU A 77 1.22 -8.59 -12.58
N THR A 78 2.52 -8.49 -12.34
CA THR A 78 3.47 -9.56 -12.61
C THR A 78 3.26 -10.71 -11.62
N GLU A 79 3.80 -11.89 -11.94
CA GLU A 79 3.71 -13.05 -11.03
C GLU A 79 4.42 -12.79 -9.68
N GLU A 80 5.49 -12.00 -9.65
CA GLU A 80 6.13 -11.59 -8.41
C GLU A 80 5.19 -10.72 -7.55
N GLU A 81 4.57 -9.72 -8.15
CA GLU A 81 3.63 -8.81 -7.47
C GLU A 81 2.41 -9.58 -6.94
N LYS A 82 1.83 -10.49 -7.74
CA LYS A 82 0.73 -11.37 -7.30
C LYS A 82 1.14 -12.22 -6.10
N ASN A 83 2.38 -12.72 -6.08
CA ASN A 83 2.89 -13.49 -4.94
C ASN A 83 3.02 -12.64 -3.66
N ILE A 84 3.44 -11.37 -3.78
CA ILE A 84 3.47 -10.43 -2.64
C ILE A 84 2.04 -10.17 -2.12
N VAL A 85 1.09 -9.88 -3.01
CA VAL A 85 -0.33 -9.66 -2.66
C VAL A 85 -0.90 -10.87 -1.93
N LYS A 86 -0.69 -12.08 -2.50
CA LYS A 86 -1.15 -13.33 -1.90
C LYS A 86 -0.56 -13.57 -0.51
N ARG A 87 0.71 -13.21 -0.30
CA ARG A 87 1.36 -13.28 1.02
C ARG A 87 0.73 -12.31 2.03
N GLY A 88 0.46 -11.07 1.62
CA GLY A 88 -0.24 -10.08 2.45
C GLY A 88 -1.64 -10.55 2.84
N ARG A 89 -2.42 -11.03 1.86
CA ARG A 89 -3.78 -11.57 2.07
C ARG A 89 -3.86 -12.74 3.05
N ASN A 90 -2.83 -13.58 3.06
CA ASN A 90 -2.77 -14.77 3.90
C ASN A 90 -2.11 -14.51 5.27
N SER A 91 -1.73 -13.27 5.57
CA SER A 91 -1.17 -12.92 6.88
C SER A 91 -2.23 -13.08 7.98
N LYS A 92 -1.81 -13.64 9.13
CA LYS A 92 -2.71 -13.86 10.27
C LYS A 92 -2.76 -12.58 11.10
N ASN A 93 -3.84 -11.81 10.97
CA ASN A 93 -4.08 -10.64 11.81
C ASN A 93 -4.67 -11.08 13.16
N HIS A 94 -4.02 -10.71 14.27
CA HIS A 94 -4.45 -11.04 15.63
C HIS A 94 -5.70 -10.25 16.09
N SER A 95 -6.08 -9.22 15.34
CA SER A 95 -7.27 -8.39 15.59
C SER A 95 -8.06 -8.25 14.30
N SER A 96 -9.22 -8.93 14.21
CA SER A 96 -10.17 -8.70 13.12
C SER A 96 -11.01 -7.45 13.43
N PRO A 97 -11.15 -6.49 12.50
CA PRO A 97 -12.07 -5.37 12.67
C PRO A 97 -13.52 -5.86 12.81
N LYS A 98 -14.31 -5.27 13.70
CA LYS A 98 -15.69 -5.71 13.98
C LYS A 98 -16.68 -5.49 12.82
N ASN A 99 -16.35 -4.64 11.84
CA ASN A 99 -17.32 -4.11 10.85
C ASN A 99 -16.91 -4.27 9.38
N ALA A 100 -15.65 -4.59 9.06
CA ALA A 100 -15.21 -4.82 7.68
C ALA A 100 -15.34 -6.30 7.33
N SER A 101 -15.70 -6.62 6.08
CA SER A 101 -15.61 -8.01 5.63
C SER A 101 -14.18 -8.50 5.84
N ILE A 102 -14.04 -9.65 6.50
CA ILE A 102 -12.74 -10.28 6.73
C ILE A 102 -11.99 -10.46 5.40
N THR A 103 -12.72 -10.64 4.30
CA THR A 103 -12.19 -10.74 2.96
C THR A 103 -11.58 -9.42 2.49
N ASP A 104 -12.30 -8.30 2.60
CA ASP A 104 -11.82 -6.98 2.17
C ASP A 104 -10.56 -6.59 2.92
N TYR A 105 -10.55 -6.83 4.24
CA TYR A 105 -9.38 -6.52 5.07
C TYR A 105 -8.15 -7.33 4.64
N LYS A 106 -8.32 -8.60 4.27
CA LYS A 106 -7.22 -9.42 3.76
C LYS A 106 -6.72 -8.91 2.40
N TYR A 107 -7.61 -8.55 1.49
CA TYR A 107 -7.20 -8.02 0.19
C TYR A 107 -6.55 -6.64 0.30
N ALA A 108 -7.06 -5.76 1.14
CA ALA A 108 -6.42 -4.49 1.50
C ALA A 108 -5.00 -4.71 2.04
N THR A 109 -4.82 -5.64 2.99
CA THR A 109 -3.48 -5.99 3.49
C THR A 109 -2.56 -6.50 2.37
N GLY A 110 -3.12 -7.23 1.39
CA GLY A 110 -2.40 -7.66 0.19
C GLY A 110 -1.95 -6.49 -0.70
N PHE A 111 -2.83 -5.53 -0.90
CA PHE A 111 -2.53 -4.29 -1.63
C PHE A 111 -1.44 -3.46 -0.93
N GLU A 112 -1.60 -3.19 0.36
CA GLU A 112 -0.62 -2.45 1.17
C GLU A 112 0.74 -3.15 1.13
N ALA A 113 0.78 -4.48 1.23
CA ALA A 113 2.03 -5.23 1.13
C ALA A 113 2.72 -5.06 -0.24
N LEU A 114 1.96 -5.01 -1.33
CA LEU A 114 2.49 -4.74 -2.67
C LEU A 114 3.07 -3.32 -2.75
N VAL A 115 2.34 -2.32 -2.27
CA VAL A 115 2.82 -0.92 -2.24
C VAL A 115 4.11 -0.81 -1.45
N GLY A 116 4.15 -1.40 -0.25
CA GLY A 116 5.34 -1.40 0.59
C GLY A 116 6.54 -2.08 -0.07
N PHE A 117 6.33 -3.21 -0.76
CA PHE A 117 7.39 -3.88 -1.50
C PHE A 117 7.96 -3.00 -2.62
N LEU A 118 7.11 -2.39 -3.43
CA LEU A 118 7.55 -1.51 -4.53
C LEU A 118 8.29 -0.28 -4.00
N TYR A 119 7.79 0.33 -2.93
CA TYR A 119 8.43 1.47 -2.27
C TYR A 119 9.83 1.12 -1.75
N LEU A 120 9.94 0.05 -0.93
CA LEU A 120 11.19 -0.35 -0.30
C LEU A 120 12.25 -0.82 -1.30
N THR A 121 11.84 -1.29 -2.48
CA THR A 121 12.72 -1.72 -3.58
C THR A 121 12.99 -0.61 -4.61
N ASN A 122 12.56 0.63 -4.35
CA ASN A 122 12.75 1.80 -5.21
C ASN A 122 12.17 1.60 -6.63
N GLN A 123 11.09 0.83 -6.76
CA GLN A 123 10.37 0.58 -8.02
C GLN A 123 9.33 1.67 -8.29
N GLU A 124 9.74 2.93 -8.14
CA GLU A 124 8.84 4.10 -8.19
C GLU A 124 8.05 4.17 -9.50
N LYS A 125 8.69 3.93 -10.65
CA LYS A 125 8.01 3.95 -11.95
C LYS A 125 6.85 2.95 -12.01
N ARG A 126 7.07 1.75 -11.48
CA ARG A 126 6.05 0.68 -11.45
C ARG A 126 4.94 1.03 -10.46
N MET A 127 5.30 1.55 -9.29
CA MET A 127 4.34 2.01 -8.29
C MET A 127 3.43 3.11 -8.85
N PHE A 128 4.00 4.15 -9.48
CA PHE A 128 3.22 5.23 -10.10
C PHE A 128 2.40 4.77 -11.29
N GLN A 129 2.85 3.77 -12.05
CA GLN A 129 2.03 3.15 -13.09
C GLN A 129 0.74 2.58 -12.50
N LEU A 130 0.82 1.78 -11.43
CA LEU A 130 -0.36 1.21 -10.77
C LEU A 130 -1.24 2.30 -10.15
N PHE A 131 -0.62 3.31 -9.53
CA PHE A 131 -1.35 4.42 -8.92
C PHE A 131 -2.11 5.28 -9.92
N ASN A 132 -1.57 5.50 -11.12
CA ASN A 132 -2.28 6.21 -12.17
C ASN A 132 -3.56 5.47 -12.59
N GLU A 133 -3.54 4.15 -12.68
CA GLU A 133 -4.74 3.34 -12.99
C GLU A 133 -5.82 3.43 -11.90
N ILE A 134 -5.44 3.75 -10.65
CA ILE A 134 -6.39 3.90 -9.53
C ILE A 134 -7.15 5.24 -9.60
N ILE A 135 -6.49 6.30 -10.08
CA ILE A 135 -7.05 7.66 -10.11
C ILE A 135 -7.56 8.10 -11.49
N SER A 136 -7.37 7.26 -12.52
CA SER A 136 -7.89 7.48 -13.88
C SER A 136 -9.36 7.11 -13.97
#